data_AF-A0A356U560-F1
#
_entry.id   AF-A0A356U560-F1
#
_cell.length_a   1.000
_cell.length_b   1.000
_cell.length_c   1.000
_cell.angle_alpha   90.00
_cell.angle_beta   90.00
_cell.angle_gamma   90.00
#
_symmetry.space_group_name_H-M   'P 1'
#
loop_
_entity.id
_entity.type
_entity.pdbx_description
1 polymer ?
#
loop_
_entity_poly.entity_id
_entity_poly.type
_entity_poly.pdbx_seq_one_letter_code
_entity_poly.pdbx_strand_id
1 'polypeptide(L)'
;MIKKSKDYDVVLVDCPPRADAKIAVALRASDLILLPCQPAAPDIWALDDTLGLTALHLSKLRVVLNRVPPRSSKAEQMIKELEERNLPISEVGLGNRAAFADSLAEGSGVAEAPRNSRAREEIRALANELLAY
;
A
#
# COMPACT_ATOMS: atom_id res chain seq x y z
N MET A 1 18.62 14.16 -2.16
CA MET A 1 17.46 14.99 -1.76
C MET A 1 16.36 14.70 -2.76
N ILE A 2 15.20 14.18 -2.34
CA ILE A 2 14.06 14.01 -3.26
C ILE A 2 13.50 15.41 -3.53
N LYS A 3 13.54 15.85 -4.78
CA LYS A 3 13.10 17.18 -5.20
C LYS A 3 11.66 17.05 -5.68
N LYS A 4 10.72 17.80 -5.09
CA LYS A 4 9.36 17.91 -5.63
C LYS A 4 9.48 18.47 -7.05
N SER A 5 9.10 17.67 -8.05
CA SER A 5 9.02 18.15 -9.44
C SER A 5 7.77 19.01 -9.58
N LYS A 6 7.88 20.13 -10.30
CA LYS A 6 6.70 20.97 -10.62
C LYS A 6 5.95 20.47 -11.85
N ASP A 7 6.50 19.48 -12.55
CA ASP A 7 5.99 19.00 -13.83
C ASP A 7 5.08 17.78 -13.70
N TYR A 8 4.92 17.24 -12.48
CA TYR A 8 4.11 16.06 -12.20
C TYR A 8 3.18 16.31 -11.02
N ASP A 9 1.92 15.90 -11.15
CA ASP A 9 0.92 15.97 -10.08
C ASP A 9 1.17 14.92 -8.99
N VAL A 10 1.68 13.74 -9.39
CA VAL A 10 1.93 12.60 -8.49
C VAL A 10 3.30 12.00 -8.76
N VAL A 11 4.06 11.76 -7.69
CA VAL A 11 5.35 11.07 -7.72
C VAL A 11 5.30 9.86 -6.81
N LEU A 12 5.41 8.66 -7.37
CA LEU A 12 5.52 7.42 -6.61
C LEU A 12 7.00 7.11 -6.33
N VAL A 13 7.31 6.78 -5.08
CA VAL A 13 8.65 6.39 -4.64
C VAL A 13 8.57 4.94 -4.15
N ASP A 14 9.05 4.01 -4.98
CA ASP A 14 9.19 2.61 -4.57
C ASP A 14 10.40 2.48 -3.63
N CYS A 15 10.15 1.99 -2.42
CA CYS A 15 11.14 1.90 -1.37
C CYS A 15 11.65 0.46 -1.24
N PRO A 16 12.95 0.26 -0.99
CA PRO A 16 13.49 -1.08 -0.74
C PRO A 16 12.83 -1.70 0.49
N PRO A 17 12.83 -3.04 0.63
CA PRO A 17 12.11 -3.74 1.71
C PRO A 17 12.68 -3.52 3.12
N ARG A 18 13.80 -2.79 3.27
CA ARG A 18 14.43 -2.53 4.57
C ARG A 18 14.30 -1.07 4.97
N ALA A 19 13.69 -0.87 6.13
CA ALA A 19 13.67 0.38 6.88
C ALA A 19 15.10 0.87 7.19
N ASP A 20 15.66 1.71 6.30
CA ASP A 20 16.97 2.32 6.48
C ASP A 20 16.91 3.87 6.45
N ALA A 21 18.05 4.52 6.67
CA ALA A 21 18.14 5.98 6.71
C ALA A 21 17.68 6.67 5.40
N LYS A 22 17.69 5.96 4.25
CA LYS A 22 17.22 6.50 2.97
C LYS A 22 15.70 6.56 2.93
N ILE A 23 15.02 5.58 3.51
CA ILE A 23 13.55 5.57 3.64
C ILE A 23 13.10 6.76 4.50
N ALA A 24 13.80 7.08 5.58
CA ALA A 24 13.44 8.23 6.43
C ALA A 24 13.41 9.57 5.66
N VAL A 25 14.27 9.74 4.64
CA VAL A 25 14.25 10.94 3.77
C VAL A 25 13.01 10.95 2.87
N ALA A 26 12.64 9.79 2.31
CA ALA A 26 11.43 9.65 1.51
C ALA A 26 10.18 9.93 2.34
N LEU A 27 10.05 9.29 3.51
CA LEU A 27 8.92 9.47 4.42
C LEU A 27 8.69 10.94 4.80
N ARG A 28 9.77 11.68 5.10
CA ARG A 28 9.66 13.12 5.42
C ARG A 28 9.22 13.98 4.24
N ALA A 29 9.61 13.62 3.03
CA ALA A 29 9.29 14.36 1.81
C ALA A 29 7.89 14.03 1.27
N SER A 30 7.33 12.87 1.63
CA SER A 30 6.04 12.39 1.17
C SER A 30 4.85 13.14 1.77
N ASP A 31 3.82 13.33 0.96
CA ASP A 31 2.52 13.85 1.38
C ASP A 31 1.60 12.69 1.83
N LEU A 32 1.78 11.48 1.27
CA LEU A 32 1.10 10.24 1.61
C LEU A 32 2.11 9.08 1.66
N ILE A 33 1.95 8.17 2.62
CA ILE A 33 2.80 6.99 2.86
C ILE A 33 1.90 5.77 2.83
N LEU A 34 2.23 4.80 1.97
CA LEU A 34 1.49 3.54 1.85
C LEU A 34 2.32 2.41 2.46
N LEU A 35 1.73 1.65 3.39
CA LEU A 35 2.31 0.42 3.90
C LEU A 35 1.52 -0.78 3.34
N PRO A 36 2.00 -1.43 2.27
CA PRO A 36 1.37 -2.64 1.77
C PRO A 36 1.55 -3.77 2.78
N CYS A 37 0.46 -4.41 3.21
CA CYS A 37 0.49 -5.49 4.18
C CYS A 37 -0.35 -6.67 3.72
N GLN A 38 0.22 -7.88 3.69
CA GLN A 38 -0.57 -9.09 3.51
C GLN A 38 -1.18 -9.55 4.83
N PRO A 39 -2.34 -10.23 4.82
CA PRO A 39 -2.93 -10.82 6.03
C PRO A 39 -2.16 -12.08 6.47
N ALA A 40 -0.89 -11.90 6.81
CA ALA A 40 0.05 -12.93 7.23
C ALA A 40 0.92 -12.40 8.38
N ALA A 41 1.25 -13.27 9.35
CA ALA A 41 1.98 -12.86 10.56
C ALA A 41 3.34 -12.16 10.30
N PRO A 42 4.17 -12.60 9.34
CA PRO A 42 5.44 -11.90 9.06
C PRO A 42 5.24 -10.47 8.57
N ASP A 43 4.20 -10.21 7.77
CA ASP A 43 3.86 -8.87 7.28
C ASP A 43 3.41 -7.95 8.43
N ILE A 44 2.64 -8.47 9.41
CA ILE A 44 2.23 -7.71 10.60
C ILE A 44 3.46 -7.21 11.38
N TRP A 45 4.38 -8.12 11.67
CA TRP A 45 5.57 -7.79 12.45
C TRP A 45 6.46 -6.77 11.73
N ALA A 46 6.52 -6.84 10.40
CA ALA A 46 7.26 -5.89 9.59
C ALA A 46 6.65 -4.47 9.60
N LEU A 47 5.34 -4.35 9.90
CA LEU A 47 4.73 -3.03 10.09
C LEU A 47 5.35 -2.32 11.30
N ASP A 48 5.66 -3.03 12.38
CA ASP A 48 6.15 -2.44 13.63
C ASP A 48 7.48 -1.67 13.41
N ASP A 49 8.40 -2.28 12.67
CA ASP A 49 9.69 -1.67 12.31
C ASP A 49 9.50 -0.37 11.52
N THR A 50 8.54 -0.34 10.61
CA THR A 50 8.26 0.84 9.77
C THR A 50 7.48 1.90 10.53
N LEU A 51 6.55 1.49 11.40
CA LEU A 51 5.79 2.38 12.28
C LEU A 51 6.69 3.15 13.23
N GLY A 52 7.78 2.53 13.71
CA GLY A 52 8.81 3.24 14.50
C GLY A 52 9.42 4.42 13.75
N LEU A 53 9.59 4.32 12.43
CA LEU A 53 10.10 5.41 11.59
C LEU A 53 9.02 6.44 11.18
N THR A 54 7.76 6.03 11.14
CA THR A 54 6.63 6.88 10.70
C THR A 54 5.76 7.39 11.84
N ALA A 55 6.09 7.14 13.10
CA ALA A 55 5.27 7.53 14.26
C ALA A 55 4.93 9.03 14.29
N LEU A 56 5.85 9.89 13.81
CA LEU A 56 5.64 11.34 13.71
C LEU A 56 4.81 11.75 12.47
N HIS A 57 4.45 10.80 11.62
CA HIS A 57 3.79 10.99 10.32
C HIS A 57 2.55 10.11 10.15
N LEU A 58 1.96 9.61 11.25
CA LEU A 58 0.79 8.73 11.22
C LEU A 58 -0.39 9.29 10.43
N SER A 59 -0.60 10.62 10.43
CA SER A 59 -1.66 11.26 9.64
C SER A 59 -1.53 11.04 8.13
N LYS A 60 -0.28 10.92 7.65
CA LYS A 60 0.07 10.66 6.24
C LYS A 60 0.12 9.19 5.90
N LEU A 61 -0.04 8.29 6.87
CA LEU A 61 0.12 6.86 6.68
C LEU A 61 -1.21 6.21 6.32
N ARG A 62 -1.19 5.26 5.40
CA ARG A 62 -2.29 4.34 5.11
C ARG A 62 -1.73 2.92 5.00
N VAL A 63 -2.25 2.01 5.82
CA VAL A 63 -2.02 0.58 5.63
C VAL A 63 -2.92 0.11 4.50
N VAL A 64 -2.32 -0.45 3.45
CA VAL A 64 -3.06 -0.98 2.30
C VAL A 64 -3.00 -2.49 2.37
N LEU A 65 -4.16 -3.13 2.57
CA LEU A 65 -4.23 -4.58 2.55
C LEU A 65 -3.90 -5.09 1.14
N ASN A 66 -2.94 -6.00 1.05
CA ASN A 66 -2.44 -6.53 -0.21
C ASN A 66 -2.56 -8.06 -0.26
N ARG A 67 -2.73 -8.62 -1.45
CA ARG A 67 -2.85 -10.06 -1.71
C ARG A 67 -3.85 -10.77 -0.77
N VAL A 68 -4.97 -10.12 -0.48
CA VAL A 68 -5.98 -10.65 0.44
C VAL A 68 -6.64 -11.90 -0.17
N PRO A 69 -6.57 -13.08 0.47
CA PRO A 69 -7.24 -14.27 -0.01
C PRO A 69 -8.78 -14.11 0.03
N PRO A 70 -9.54 -14.76 -0.87
CA PRO A 70 -10.99 -14.74 -0.80
C PRO A 70 -11.48 -15.32 0.54
N ARG A 71 -12.41 -14.63 1.22
CA ARG A 71 -13.02 -15.08 2.49
C ARG A 71 -11.97 -15.39 3.59
N SER A 72 -11.01 -14.47 3.78
CA SER A 72 -9.92 -14.65 4.74
C SER A 72 -10.30 -14.17 6.15
N SER A 73 -10.55 -15.10 7.07
CA SER A 73 -10.70 -14.77 8.50
C SER A 73 -9.45 -14.11 9.09
N LYS A 74 -8.27 -14.41 8.54
CA LYS A 74 -7.01 -13.73 8.91
C LYS A 74 -7.00 -12.26 8.52
N ALA A 75 -7.63 -11.91 7.39
CA ALA A 75 -7.74 -10.51 7.00
C ALA A 75 -8.69 -9.75 7.93
N GLU A 76 -9.80 -10.36 8.33
CA GLU A 76 -10.71 -9.78 9.33
C GLU A 76 -10.03 -9.58 10.68
N GLN A 77 -9.23 -10.56 11.13
CA GLN A 77 -8.45 -10.45 12.37
C GLN A 77 -7.39 -9.35 12.30
N MET A 78 -6.68 -9.27 11.17
CA MET A 78 -5.71 -8.20 10.91
C MET A 78 -6.36 -6.82 10.97
N ILE A 79 -7.50 -6.63 10.30
CA ILE A 79 -8.21 -5.34 10.29
C ILE A 79 -8.51 -4.90 11.73
N LYS A 80 -9.04 -5.82 12.55
CA LYS A 80 -9.30 -5.55 13.97
C LYS A 80 -8.04 -5.17 14.73
N GLU A 81 -6.94 -5.88 14.53
CA GLU A 81 -5.67 -5.58 15.19
C GLU A 81 -5.14 -4.19 14.79
N LEU A 82 -5.22 -3.83 13.51
CA LEU A 82 -4.81 -2.53 13.01
C LEU A 82 -5.71 -1.40 13.54
N GLU A 83 -7.02 -1.65 13.62
CA GLU A 83 -8.01 -0.72 14.22
C GLU A 83 -7.75 -0.51 15.72
N GLU A 84 -7.51 -1.58 16.49
CA GLU A 84 -7.15 -1.53 17.92
C GLU A 84 -5.87 -0.71 18.16
N ARG A 85 -4.94 -0.77 17.20
CA ARG A 85 -3.69 0.01 17.20
C ARG A 85 -3.87 1.45 16.68
N ASN A 86 -5.09 1.86 16.33
CA ASN A 86 -5.42 3.15 15.74
C ASN A 86 -4.60 3.48 14.48
N LEU A 87 -4.26 2.46 13.68
CA LEU A 87 -3.54 2.64 12.44
C LEU A 87 -4.54 2.99 11.32
N PRO A 88 -4.31 4.04 10.53
CA PRO A 88 -5.20 4.36 9.42
C PRO A 88 -5.06 3.29 8.34
N ILE A 89 -6.18 2.65 7.97
CA ILE A 89 -6.25 1.62 6.95
C ILE A 89 -6.97 2.21 5.74
N SER A 90 -6.52 1.86 4.54
CA SER A 90 -7.27 2.13 3.30
C SER A 90 -8.59 1.36 3.32
N GLU A 91 -9.69 1.98 2.88
CA GLU A 91 -10.98 1.30 2.71
C GLU A 91 -10.87 0.23 1.61
N VAL A 92 -10.10 0.51 0.56
CA VAL A 92 -9.86 -0.42 -0.54
C VAL A 92 -8.61 -1.27 -0.29
N GLY A 93 -8.80 -2.58 -0.26
CA GLY A 93 -7.71 -3.57 -0.29
C GLY A 93 -7.57 -4.24 -1.66
N LEU A 94 -6.40 -4.83 -1.92
CA LEU A 94 -6.12 -5.61 -3.12
C LEU A 94 -6.22 -7.10 -2.84
N GLY A 95 -7.01 -7.82 -3.64
CA GLY A 95 -7.14 -9.26 -3.51
C GLY A 95 -5.92 -10.02 -4.03
N ASN A 96 -5.80 -11.30 -3.66
CA ASN A 96 -4.85 -12.19 -4.32
C ASN A 96 -5.39 -12.58 -5.71
N ARG A 97 -4.95 -11.87 -6.75
CA ARG A 97 -5.41 -12.04 -8.14
C ARG A 97 -4.26 -12.47 -9.05
N ALA A 98 -4.48 -13.47 -9.89
CA ALA A 98 -3.51 -13.90 -10.91
C ALA A 98 -3.13 -12.74 -11.86
N ALA A 99 -4.10 -11.90 -12.23
CA ALA A 99 -3.90 -10.78 -13.13
C ALA A 99 -2.78 -9.80 -12.72
N PHE A 100 -2.46 -9.66 -11.42
CA PHE A 100 -1.31 -8.84 -11.00
C PHE A 100 0.02 -9.48 -11.42
N ALA A 101 0.15 -10.79 -11.27
CA ALA A 101 1.36 -11.53 -11.68
C ALA A 101 1.45 -11.64 -13.21
N ASP A 102 0.32 -11.88 -13.89
CA ASP A 102 0.25 -11.99 -15.34
C ASP A 102 0.68 -10.67 -16.01
N SER A 103 0.13 -9.53 -15.55
CA SER A 103 0.49 -8.21 -16.09
C SER A 103 1.98 -7.91 -15.90
N LEU A 104 2.53 -8.24 -14.71
CA LEU A 104 3.95 -8.07 -14.45
C LEU A 104 4.82 -8.92 -15.39
N ALA A 105 4.44 -10.18 -15.64
CA ALA A 105 5.16 -11.07 -16.54
C ALA A 105 5.12 -10.58 -18.00
N GLU A 106 4.04 -9.90 -18.39
CA GLU A 106 3.86 -9.29 -19.71
C GLU A 106 4.51 -7.90 -19.83
N GLY A 107 5.05 -7.35 -18.73
CA GLY A 107 5.63 -6.00 -18.70
C GLY A 107 4.60 -4.87 -18.78
N SER A 108 3.34 -5.15 -18.41
CA SER A 108 2.23 -4.21 -18.44
C SER A 108 1.69 -3.90 -17.03
N GLY A 109 0.95 -2.81 -16.90
CA GLY A 109 0.21 -2.50 -15.68
C GLY A 109 -1.11 -3.25 -15.63
N VAL A 110 -1.56 -3.67 -14.44
CA VAL A 110 -2.89 -4.31 -14.27
C VAL A 110 -4.07 -3.42 -14.70
N ALA A 111 -3.85 -2.11 -14.84
CA ALA A 111 -4.80 -1.17 -15.43
C ALA A 111 -5.10 -1.45 -16.91
N GLU A 112 -4.19 -2.13 -17.60
CA GLU A 112 -4.27 -2.53 -19.02
C GLU A 112 -4.95 -3.89 -19.20
N ALA A 113 -5.15 -4.64 -18.11
CA ALA A 113 -5.90 -5.90 -18.12
C ALA A 113 -7.34 -5.71 -18.65
N PRO A 114 -8.02 -6.79 -19.09
CA PRO A 114 -9.40 -6.74 -19.60
C PRO A 114 -10.34 -5.93 -18.69
N ARG A 115 -11.31 -5.23 -19.30
CA ARG A 115 -12.19 -4.27 -18.59
C ARG A 115 -12.99 -4.88 -17.44
N ASN A 116 -13.26 -6.19 -17.48
CA ASN A 116 -13.98 -6.95 -16.45
C ASN A 116 -13.05 -7.64 -15.43
N SER A 117 -11.75 -7.29 -15.42
CA SER A 117 -10.81 -7.79 -14.42
C SER A 117 -11.07 -7.15 -13.07
N ARG A 118 -11.40 -7.97 -12.08
CA ARG A 118 -11.55 -7.51 -10.69
C ARG A 118 -10.29 -6.84 -10.14
N ALA A 119 -9.11 -7.27 -10.58
CA ALA A 119 -7.85 -6.63 -10.18
C ALA A 119 -7.73 -5.19 -10.70
N ARG A 120 -8.24 -4.93 -11.91
CA ARG A 120 -8.29 -3.58 -12.51
C ARG A 120 -9.30 -2.68 -11.78
N GLU A 121 -10.42 -3.23 -11.35
CA GLU A 121 -11.40 -2.49 -10.55
C GLU A 121 -10.82 -2.12 -9.17
N GLU A 122 -10.20 -3.10 -8.50
CA GLU A 122 -9.55 -2.91 -7.19
C GLU A 122 -8.45 -1.85 -7.25
N ILE A 123 -7.54 -1.91 -8.24
CA ILE A 123 -6.45 -0.91 -8.34
C ILE A 123 -6.97 0.50 -8.64
N ARG A 124 -8.04 0.63 -9.43
CA ARG A 124 -8.65 1.93 -9.75
C ARG A 124 -9.38 2.51 -8.56
N ALA A 125 -10.11 1.69 -7.83
CA ALA A 125 -10.77 2.11 -6.59
C ALA A 125 -9.74 2.61 -5.58
N LEU A 126 -8.64 1.85 -5.39
CA LEU A 126 -7.55 2.26 -4.52
C LEU A 126 -6.94 3.58 -4.99
N ALA A 127 -6.58 3.72 -6.27
CA ALA A 127 -6.01 4.96 -6.79
C ALA A 127 -6.92 6.18 -6.56
N ASN A 128 -8.24 6.04 -6.75
CA ASN A 128 -9.20 7.11 -6.50
C ASN A 128 -9.29 7.47 -5.01
N GLU A 129 -9.28 6.47 -4.12
CA GLU A 129 -9.26 6.67 -2.68
C GLU A 129 -7.99 7.44 -2.25
N LEU A 130 -6.82 7.02 -2.75
CA LEU A 130 -5.55 7.63 -2.39
C LEU A 130 -5.42 9.09 -2.87
N LEU A 131 -6.02 9.43 -4.01
CA LEU A 131 -6.06 10.80 -4.54
C LEU A 131 -7.04 11.72 -3.80
N ALA A 132 -7.93 11.16 -2.98
CA ALA A 132 -8.88 11.92 -2.18
C ALA A 132 -8.34 12.28 -0.78
N TYR A 133 -7.20 11.72 -0.38
CA TYR A 133 -6.49 12.07 0.86
C TYR A 133 -5.69 13.36 0.72
#